data_AF-A0A9X3H938-F1
#
_entry.id   AF-A0A9X3H938-F1
#
_cell.length_a   1.000
_cell.length_b   1.000
_cell.length_c   1.000
_cell.angle_alpha   90.00
_cell.angle_beta   90.00
_cell.angle_gamma   90.00
#
_symmetry.space_group_name_H-M   'P 1'
#
loop_
_entity.id
_entity.type
_entity.pdbx_description
1 polymer ?
#
loop_
_entity_poly.entity_id
_entity_poly.type
_entity_poly.pdbx_seq_one_letter_code
_entity_poly.pdbx_strand_id
1 'polypeptide(L)'
;MQAHFRIRKATNGVELNFVIKDGGELLHWLWFEDIAAAKAFVKVLKRKCTKKYLFISVQEGLYYFMLIEKFRILFCCSHDYSSAQRARDGFALLCRQIRKAKVMGLTEL
;
A
#
# COMPACT_ATOMS: atom_id res chain seq x y z
N MET A 1 -13.66 11.11 4.18
CA MET A 1 -13.68 10.30 2.92
C MET A 1 -12.96 8.95 3.09
N GLN A 2 -13.15 8.01 2.15
CA GLN A 2 -12.63 6.63 2.17
C GLN A 2 -11.24 6.51 1.49
N ALA A 3 -10.40 5.56 1.95
CA ALA A 3 -9.12 5.24 1.31
C ALA A 3 -9.29 4.88 -0.17
N HIS A 4 -8.32 5.24 -1.01
CA HIS A 4 -8.35 4.94 -2.44
C HIS A 4 -6.96 4.71 -3.04
N PHE A 5 -6.94 3.98 -4.16
CA PHE A 5 -5.78 3.88 -5.03
C PHE A 5 -5.88 4.95 -6.10
N ARG A 6 -4.87 5.81 -6.23
CA ARG A 6 -4.76 6.78 -7.32
C ARG A 6 -3.74 6.29 -8.31
N ILE A 7 -4.16 6.07 -9.56
CA ILE A 7 -3.27 5.77 -10.68
C ILE A 7 -3.02 7.08 -11.44
N ARG A 8 -1.80 7.34 -11.91
CA ARG A 8 -1.48 8.53 -12.71
C ARG A 8 -0.50 8.16 -13.82
N LYS A 9 -0.75 8.61 -15.05
CA LYS A 9 0.27 8.55 -16.12
C LYS A 9 1.37 9.57 -15.83
N ALA A 10 2.60 9.15 -15.98
CA ALA A 10 3.78 10.00 -15.90
C ALA A 10 4.67 9.73 -17.13
N THR A 11 5.66 10.60 -17.36
CA THR A 11 6.46 10.60 -18.61
C THR A 11 7.05 9.23 -18.95
N ASN A 12 7.42 8.43 -17.94
CA ASN A 12 8.12 7.16 -18.11
C ASN A 12 7.30 5.93 -17.64
N GLY A 13 5.98 6.07 -17.49
CA GLY A 13 5.12 4.96 -17.07
C GLY A 13 3.94 5.40 -16.22
N VAL A 14 3.61 4.60 -15.21
CA VAL A 14 2.42 4.77 -14.39
C VAL A 14 2.76 4.71 -12.91
N GLU A 15 2.33 5.74 -12.20
CA GLU A 15 2.43 5.81 -10.75
C GLU A 15 1.14 5.27 -10.11
N LEU A 16 1.30 4.34 -9.17
CA LEU A 16 0.24 3.90 -8.28
C LEU A 16 0.51 4.45 -6.88
N ASN A 17 -0.44 5.22 -6.36
CA ASN A 17 -0.41 5.79 -5.02
C ASN A 17 -1.53 5.17 -4.18
N PHE A 18 -1.23 4.77 -2.94
CA PHE A 18 -2.27 4.43 -1.97
C PHE A 18 -2.46 5.57 -0.97
N VAL A 19 -3.67 6.13 -0.92
CA VAL A 19 -4.00 7.33 -0.16
C VAL A 19 -5.04 7.01 0.90
N ILE A 20 -4.75 7.38 2.15
CA ILE A 20 -5.67 7.30 3.29
C ILE A 20 -5.80 8.72 3.88
N LYS A 21 -7.03 9.09 4.28
CA LYS A 21 -7.48 10.41 4.78
C LYS A 21 -7.65 11.52 3.74
N ASP A 22 -8.68 12.34 3.98
CA ASP A 22 -8.91 13.64 3.34
C ASP A 22 -7.65 14.50 3.49
N GLY A 23 -6.82 14.60 2.45
CA GLY A 23 -5.75 15.60 2.38
C GLY A 23 -4.29 15.14 2.23
N GLY A 24 -3.96 13.88 1.92
CA GLY A 24 -2.70 13.62 1.21
C GLY A 24 -1.58 12.86 1.92
N GLU A 25 -1.86 12.03 2.93
CA GLU A 25 -0.84 11.09 3.41
C GLU A 25 -0.69 9.94 2.41
N LEU A 26 0.38 10.02 1.63
CA LEU A 26 0.82 8.96 0.72
C LEU A 26 1.47 7.86 1.55
N LEU A 27 0.80 6.71 1.67
CA LEU A 27 1.35 5.59 2.44
C LEU A 27 2.29 4.72 1.63
N HIS A 28 2.07 4.68 0.32
CA HIS A 28 2.87 3.83 -0.55
C HIS A 28 2.77 4.29 -1.99
N TRP A 29 3.90 4.19 -2.68
CA TRP A 29 4.05 4.57 -4.07
C TRP A 29 4.85 3.52 -4.82
N LEU A 30 4.39 3.18 -6.02
CA LEU A 30 4.97 2.17 -6.87
C LEU A 30 4.89 2.60 -8.33
N TRP A 31 5.92 2.28 -9.09
CA TRP A 31 5.97 2.45 -10.54
C TRP A 31 5.58 1.19 -11.29
N PHE A 32 4.89 1.39 -12.40
CA PHE A 32 4.49 0.36 -13.35
C PHE A 32 4.75 0.84 -14.77
N GLU A 33 4.92 -0.11 -15.69
CA GLU A 33 5.04 0.19 -17.13
C GLU A 33 3.75 0.81 -17.68
N ASP A 34 2.59 0.32 -17.25
CA ASP A 34 1.30 0.74 -17.76
C ASP A 34 0.18 0.66 -16.70
N ILE A 35 -1.01 1.13 -17.11
CA ILE A 35 -2.21 1.17 -16.26
C ILE A 35 -2.73 -0.26 -15.96
N ALA A 36 -2.57 -1.19 -16.88
CA ALA A 36 -3.04 -2.57 -16.72
C ALA A 36 -2.23 -3.30 -15.64
N ALA A 37 -0.91 -3.15 -15.63
CA ALA A 37 0.01 -3.66 -14.62
C ALA A 37 -0.31 -3.07 -13.24
N ALA A 38 -0.51 -1.74 -13.15
CA ALA A 38 -0.91 -1.10 -11.90
C ALA A 38 -2.26 -1.64 -11.37
N LYS A 39 -3.26 -1.80 -12.24
CA LYS A 39 -4.56 -2.39 -11.87
C LYS A 39 -4.44 -3.86 -11.46
N ALA A 40 -3.63 -4.65 -12.16
CA ALA A 40 -3.38 -6.04 -11.81
C ALA A 40 -2.73 -6.15 -10.43
N PHE A 41 -1.79 -5.27 -10.13
CA PHE A 41 -1.16 -5.19 -8.83
C PHE A 41 -2.14 -4.82 -7.72
N VAL A 42 -3.04 -3.85 -7.93
CA VAL A 42 -4.11 -3.54 -6.95
C VAL A 42 -4.96 -4.77 -6.63
N LYS A 43 -5.31 -5.59 -7.64
CA LYS A 43 -6.05 -6.85 -7.41
C LYS A 43 -5.25 -7.83 -6.56
N VAL A 44 -3.95 -7.97 -6.84
CA VAL A 44 -3.03 -8.80 -6.03
C VAL A 44 -2.99 -8.30 -4.60
N LEU A 45 -2.79 -7.00 -4.40
CA LEU A 45 -2.69 -6.38 -3.09
C LEU A 45 -3.98 -6.56 -2.28
N LYS A 46 -5.15 -6.38 -2.90
CA LYS A 46 -6.46 -6.65 -2.27
C LYS A 46 -6.64 -8.10 -1.84
N ARG A 47 -6.18 -9.05 -2.65
CA ARG A 47 -6.26 -10.49 -2.36
C ARG A 47 -5.27 -10.91 -1.28
N LYS A 48 -4.08 -10.29 -1.27
CA LYS A 48 -2.94 -10.74 -0.46
C LYS A 48 -2.70 -9.91 0.79
N CYS A 49 -3.34 -8.76 0.99
CA CYS A 49 -3.29 -8.04 2.27
C CYS A 49 -4.04 -8.83 3.35
N THR A 50 -3.33 -9.77 3.95
CA THR A 50 -3.78 -10.68 4.99
C THR A 50 -2.61 -10.97 5.92
N LYS A 51 -2.90 -11.36 7.17
CA LYS A 51 -1.87 -11.66 8.18
C LYS A 51 -0.86 -12.73 7.74
N LYS A 52 -1.22 -13.59 6.78
CA LYS A 52 -0.33 -14.63 6.23
C LYS A 52 0.96 -14.05 5.62
N TYR A 53 0.89 -12.86 5.05
CA TYR A 53 2.00 -12.22 4.34
C TYR A 53 2.59 -11.06 5.15
N LEU A 54 2.19 -10.90 6.42
CA LEU A 54 2.70 -9.87 7.31
C LEU A 54 4.10 -10.25 7.80
N PHE A 55 5.05 -9.35 7.60
CA PHE A 55 6.35 -9.36 8.23
C PHE A 55 6.51 -8.10 9.08
N ILE A 56 7.07 -8.24 10.29
CA ILE A 56 7.37 -7.10 11.17
C ILE A 56 8.88 -6.98 11.26
N SER A 57 9.39 -5.80 10.92
CA SER A 57 10.81 -5.46 11.07
C SER A 57 11.00 -4.50 12.23
N VAL A 58 12.20 -4.50 12.80
CA VAL A 58 12.61 -3.54 13.82
C VAL A 58 13.88 -2.85 13.37
N GLN A 59 13.89 -1.53 13.40
CA GLN A 59 15.06 -0.72 13.08
C GLN A 59 15.12 0.43 14.09
N GLU A 60 16.26 0.60 14.76
CA GLU A 60 16.49 1.68 15.74
C GLU A 60 15.41 1.75 16.86
N GLY A 61 14.89 0.59 17.27
CA GLY A 61 13.84 0.49 18.31
C GLY A 61 12.42 0.77 17.82
N LEU A 62 12.26 1.07 16.53
CA LEU A 62 10.98 1.34 15.88
C LEU A 62 10.52 0.11 15.10
N TYR A 63 9.21 -0.12 15.09
CA TYR A 63 8.60 -1.29 14.47
C TYR A 63 7.91 -0.90 13.17
N TYR A 64 8.12 -1.71 12.14
CA TYR A 64 7.60 -1.52 10.80
C TYR A 64 6.84 -2.76 10.37
N PHE A 65 5.85 -2.60 9.49
CA PHE A 65 5.22 -3.75 8.85
C PHE A 65 5.46 -3.74 7.35
N MET A 66 5.66 -4.94 6.81
CA MET A 66 5.79 -5.21 5.39
C MET A 66 4.82 -6.31 4.99
N LEU A 67 4.28 -6.20 3.78
CA LEU A 67 3.57 -7.27 3.11
C LEU A 67 4.55 -7.97 2.16
N ILE A 68 4.97 -9.19 2.49
CA ILE A 68 5.98 -9.93 1.71
C ILE A 68 5.37 -11.20 1.16
N GLU A 69 5.60 -11.45 -0.13
CA GLU A 69 5.24 -12.70 -0.78
C GLU A 69 6.41 -13.22 -1.62
N LYS A 70 6.79 -14.49 -1.44
CA LYS A 70 7.84 -15.15 -2.25
C LYS A 70 9.11 -14.28 -2.36
N PHE A 71 9.58 -13.75 -1.22
CA PHE A 71 10.74 -12.86 -1.12
C PHE A 71 10.61 -11.50 -1.81
N ARG A 72 9.41 -11.12 -2.27
CA ARG A 72 9.11 -9.81 -2.85
C ARG A 72 8.27 -8.97 -1.89
N ILE A 73 8.70 -7.75 -1.63
CA ILE A 73 7.91 -6.75 -0.90
C ILE A 73 6.78 -6.28 -1.82
N LEU A 74 5.55 -6.53 -1.41
CA LEU A 74 4.33 -6.05 -2.06
C LEU A 74 3.87 -4.71 -1.48
N PHE A 75 4.19 -4.43 -0.23
CA PHE A 75 3.83 -3.19 0.44
C PHE A 75 4.76 -2.96 1.62
N CYS A 76 5.18 -1.74 1.85
CA CYS A 76 5.91 -1.34 3.04
C CYS A 76 5.29 -0.05 3.56
N CYS A 77 5.00 0.00 4.87
CA CYS A 77 4.48 1.19 5.52
C CYS A 77 5.42 1.61 6.64
N SER A 78 5.98 2.80 6.52
CA SER A 78 6.82 3.44 7.51
C SER A 78 5.98 4.31 8.44
N HIS A 79 5.29 3.68 9.38
CA HIS A 79 4.94 4.40 10.60
C HIS A 79 5.84 3.82 11.66
N ASP A 80 6.66 4.66 12.28
CA ASP A 80 7.59 4.33 13.34
C ASP A 80 6.82 3.88 14.59
N TYR A 81 6.27 2.66 14.56
CA TYR A 81 5.43 2.18 15.62
C TYR A 81 6.28 1.93 16.86
N SER A 82 5.82 2.42 18.01
CA SER A 82 6.51 2.25 19.28
C SER A 82 6.48 0.81 19.83
N SER A 83 5.77 -0.12 19.17
CA SER A 83 5.74 -1.53 19.55
C SER A 83 5.27 -2.44 18.40
N ALA A 84 5.66 -3.72 18.47
CA ALA A 84 5.19 -4.73 17.52
C ALA A 84 3.67 -4.87 17.49
N GLN A 85 3.00 -4.69 18.64
CA GLN A 85 1.53 -4.76 18.69
C GLN A 85 0.88 -3.61 17.91
N ARG A 86 1.39 -2.38 18.06
CA ARG A 86 0.90 -1.23 17.29
C ARG A 86 1.12 -1.41 15.79
N ALA A 87 2.25 -1.99 15.38
CA ALA A 87 2.48 -2.33 13.97
C ALA A 87 1.46 -3.36 13.44
N ARG A 88 1.09 -4.37 14.24
CA ARG A 88 0.03 -5.35 13.88
C ARG A 88 -1.34 -4.70 13.74
N ASP A 89 -1.67 -3.78 14.63
CA ASP A 89 -2.96 -3.07 14.62
C ASP A 89 -3.05 -2.12 13.40
N GLY A 90 -1.95 -1.41 13.11
CA GLY A 90 -1.81 -0.61 11.89
C GLY A 90 -1.96 -1.44 10.62
N PHE A 91 -1.33 -2.61 10.56
CA PHE A 91 -1.50 -3.54 9.44
C PHE A 91 -2.95 -4.03 9.30
N ALA A 92 -3.62 -4.35 10.41
CA ALA A 92 -5.02 -4.77 10.37
C ALA A 92 -5.94 -3.65 9.82
N LEU A 93 -5.67 -2.40 10.20
CA LEU A 93 -6.36 -1.24 9.64
C LEU A 93 -6.08 -1.09 8.14
N LEU A 94 -4.82 -1.20 7.73
CA LEU A 94 -4.40 -1.13 6.33
C LEU A 94 -5.17 -2.15 5.47
N CYS A 95 -5.21 -3.42 5.90
CA CYS A 95 -5.88 -4.44 5.11
C CYS A 95 -7.40 -4.22 5.00
N ARG A 96 -8.05 -3.66 6.03
CA ARG A 96 -9.46 -3.24 5.94
C ARG A 96 -9.64 -2.12 4.91
N GLN A 97 -8.73 -1.15 4.88
CA GLN A 97 -8.77 -0.03 3.97
C GLN A 97 -8.49 -0.45 2.52
N ILE A 98 -7.41 -1.21 2.28
CA ILE A 98 -7.07 -1.76 0.96
C ILE A 98 -8.24 -2.55 0.36
N ARG A 99 -8.89 -3.39 1.17
CA ARG A 99 -10.02 -4.21 0.71
C ARG A 99 -11.20 -3.37 0.23
N LYS A 100 -11.49 -2.26 0.91
CA LYS A 100 -12.61 -1.36 0.60
C LYS A 100 -12.24 -0.21 -0.36
N ALA A 101 -10.95 -0.01 -0.62
CA ALA A 101 -10.47 1.12 -1.40
C ALA A 101 -10.91 1.04 -2.86
N LYS A 102 -11.40 2.16 -3.40
CA LYS A 102 -11.71 2.31 -4.82
C LYS A 102 -10.44 2.66 -5.59
N VAL A 103 -10.44 2.41 -6.90
CA VAL A 103 -9.40 2.92 -7.80
C VAL A 103 -9.94 4.22 -8.42
N MET A 104 -9.18 5.30 -8.28
CA MET A 104 -9.49 6.67 -8.70
C MET A 104 -8.41 7.16 -9.68
N GLY A 105 -8.76 8.12 -10.55
CA GLY A 105 -7.77 8.82 -11.37
C GLY A 105 -7.38 8.12 -12.68
N LEU A 106 -8.35 7.69 -13.50
CA LEU A 106 -8.05 7.49 -14.92
C LEU A 106 -7.98 8.86 -15.60
N THR A 107 -7.03 9.70 -15.19
CA THR A 107 -6.79 10.98 -15.86
C THR A 107 -5.66 10.76 -16.85
N GLU A 108 -6.03 10.58 -18.11
CA GLU A 108 -5.14 10.92 -19.21
C GLU A 108 -4.97 12.44 -19.15
N LEU A 109 -3.75 12.91 -18.89
CA LEU A 109 -3.35 14.24 -19.33
C LEU A 109 -2.88 14.11 -20.78
#